data_AF-A0A742QMZ9-F1
#
_entry.id   AF-A0A742QMZ9-F1
#
_cell.length_a   1.000
_cell.length_b   1.000
_cell.length_c   1.000
_cell.angle_alpha   90.00
_cell.angle_beta   90.00
_cell.angle_gamma   90.00
#
_symmetry.space_group_name_H-M   'P 1'
#
loop_
_entity.id
_entity.type
_entity.pdbx_description
1 polymer ?
#
loop_
_entity_poly.entity_id
_entity_poly.type
_entity_poly.pdbx_seq_one_letter_code
_entity_poly.pdbx_strand_id
1 'polypeptide(L)'
;MPPPHWEIIPDKAKPGKHSNIARYKPTMVASRIGLQSGLFTAHPNPDEDISKGLSKEDKFEKHIIKSSYKKQMLFELNHYGINRLTLMGDLDGLSSHMCWILENRRYWVDHDEFLSELSGKKPVK
;
A
#
# COMPACT_ATOMS: atom_id res chain seq x y z
N MET A 1 3.49 14.47 -14.84
CA MET A 1 2.11 14.01 -14.56
C MET A 1 2.22 12.54 -14.19
N PRO A 2 1.58 12.04 -13.10
CA PRO A 2 1.68 10.63 -12.76
C PRO A 2 0.96 9.77 -13.82
N PRO A 3 1.57 8.67 -14.30
CA PRO A 3 0.96 7.78 -15.27
C PRO A 3 -0.23 7.02 -14.65
N PRO A 4 -1.19 6.52 -15.46
CA PRO A 4 -1.35 6.74 -16.90
C PRO A 4 -1.71 8.18 -17.28
N HIS A 5 -1.41 8.58 -18.52
CA HIS A 5 -1.70 9.92 -19.04
C HIS A 5 -3.20 10.29 -18.96
N TRP A 6 -4.09 9.34 -19.26
CA TRP A 6 -5.53 9.56 -19.28
C TRP A 6 -6.10 9.66 -17.86
N GLU A 7 -7.01 10.61 -17.65
CA GLU A 7 -7.67 10.84 -16.35
C GLU A 7 -9.19 10.80 -16.48
N ILE A 8 -9.82 10.09 -15.55
CA ILE A 8 -11.27 10.04 -15.41
C ILE A 8 -11.73 11.16 -14.49
N ILE A 9 -12.53 12.07 -15.04
CA ILE A 9 -13.25 13.08 -14.27
C ILE A 9 -14.58 12.45 -13.83
N PRO A 10 -14.78 12.17 -12.52
CA PRO A 10 -15.95 11.43 -12.04
C PRO A 10 -17.28 12.02 -12.50
N ASP A 11 -17.41 13.36 -12.49
CA ASP A 11 -18.65 14.07 -12.80
C ASP A 11 -19.05 13.99 -14.28
N LYS A 12 -18.12 13.64 -15.16
CA LYS A 12 -18.31 13.60 -16.62
C LYS A 12 -18.25 12.19 -17.19
N ALA A 13 -17.77 11.22 -16.41
CA ALA A 13 -17.55 9.86 -16.85
C ALA A 13 -18.75 8.96 -16.52
N LYS A 14 -19.00 7.97 -17.39
CA LYS A 14 -19.94 6.88 -17.12
C LYS A 14 -19.15 5.58 -16.90
N PRO A 15 -19.54 4.75 -15.92
CA PRO A 15 -18.91 3.44 -15.74
C PRO A 15 -18.90 2.64 -17.03
N GLY A 16 -17.75 2.02 -17.35
CA GLY A 16 -17.58 1.20 -18.56
C GLY A 16 -17.51 1.99 -19.89
N LYS A 17 -17.58 3.32 -19.87
CA LYS A 17 -17.48 4.16 -21.08
C LYS A 17 -16.15 4.93 -21.13
N HIS A 18 -15.04 4.20 -21.12
CA HIS A 18 -13.71 4.73 -21.38
C HIS A 18 -12.99 3.83 -22.40
N SER A 19 -12.19 4.43 -23.28
CA SER A 19 -11.47 3.71 -24.34
C SER A 19 -10.04 3.33 -23.96
N ASN A 20 -9.45 4.06 -23.00
CA ASN A 20 -8.05 3.90 -22.59
C ASN A 20 -7.99 3.57 -21.10
N ILE A 21 -6.91 2.92 -20.68
CA ILE A 21 -6.59 2.75 -19.27
C ILE A 21 -6.32 4.14 -18.69
N ALA A 22 -7.11 4.52 -17.69
CA ALA A 22 -7.10 5.87 -17.17
C ALA A 22 -6.99 5.86 -15.65
N ARG A 23 -6.31 6.87 -15.10
CA ARG A 23 -6.25 7.08 -13.67
C ARG A 23 -7.56 7.65 -13.15
N TYR A 24 -7.95 7.21 -11.97
CA TYR A 24 -9.13 7.66 -11.27
C TYR A 24 -8.74 8.06 -9.84
N LYS A 25 -9.04 9.30 -9.49
CA LYS A 25 -8.88 9.82 -8.14
C LYS A 25 -10.28 10.04 -7.54
N PRO A 26 -10.76 9.15 -6.65
CA PRO A 26 -12.03 9.35 -5.99
C PRO A 26 -12.00 10.61 -5.11
N THR A 27 -13.19 11.20 -4.93
CA THR A 27 -13.43 12.16 -3.86
C THR A 27 -13.20 11.47 -2.51
N MET A 28 -12.55 12.19 -1.59
CA MET A 28 -12.22 11.66 -0.26
C MET A 28 -13.48 11.59 0.62
N VAL A 29 -14.35 10.62 0.36
CA VAL A 29 -15.59 10.40 1.12
C VAL A 29 -15.31 9.65 2.43
N ALA A 30 -14.21 8.89 2.49
CA ALA A 30 -13.79 8.17 3.68
C ALA A 30 -12.30 8.40 3.97
N SER A 31 -11.94 8.56 5.25
CA SER A 31 -10.56 8.80 5.70
C SER A 31 -9.58 7.76 5.17
N ARG A 32 -9.99 6.49 5.08
CA ARG A 32 -9.19 5.39 4.50
C ARG A 32 -8.76 5.64 3.05
N ILE A 33 -9.61 6.28 2.24
CA ILE A 33 -9.32 6.59 0.82
C ILE A 33 -8.28 7.69 0.72
N GLY A 34 -8.35 8.69 1.62
CA GLY A 34 -7.34 9.74 1.73
C GLY A 34 -5.98 9.23 2.21
N LEU A 35 -5.97 8.39 3.25
CA LEU A 35 -4.75 7.82 3.84
C LEU A 35 -3.99 6.88 2.90
N GLN A 36 -4.69 6.18 2.01
CA GLN A 36 -4.09 5.26 1.04
C GLN A 36 -3.61 5.95 -0.24
N SER A 37 -3.56 7.29 -0.28
CA SER A 37 -3.20 8.04 -1.48
C SER A 37 -4.01 7.58 -2.70
N GLY A 38 -5.33 7.42 -2.52
CA GLY A 38 -6.25 6.71 -3.43
C GLY A 38 -6.16 7.12 -4.89
N LEU A 39 -5.22 6.53 -5.61
CA LEU A 39 -5.07 6.63 -7.05
C LEU A 39 -5.33 5.24 -7.61
N PHE A 40 -6.38 5.13 -8.39
CA PHE A 40 -6.80 3.89 -9.00
C PHE A 40 -6.57 3.96 -10.51
N THR A 41 -6.53 2.80 -11.15
CA THR A 41 -6.58 2.71 -12.61
C THR A 41 -7.85 1.99 -13.01
N ALA A 42 -8.53 2.52 -14.02
CA ALA A 42 -9.72 1.93 -14.59
C ALA A 42 -9.38 1.40 -15.98
N HIS A 43 -9.68 0.12 -16.19
CA HIS A 43 -9.30 -0.61 -17.40
C HIS A 43 -10.55 -0.84 -18.26
N PRO A 44 -10.53 -0.52 -19.56
CA PRO A 44 -11.61 -0.88 -20.48
C PRO A 44 -11.78 -2.39 -20.61
N ASN A 45 -10.66 -3.12 -20.58
CA ASN A 45 -10.61 -4.57 -20.59
C ASN A 45 -9.86 -5.05 -19.33
N PRO A 46 -10.53 -5.70 -18.35
CA PRO A 46 -9.91 -6.12 -17.10
C PRO A 46 -8.76 -7.13 -17.24
N ASP A 47 -8.73 -7.88 -18.35
CA ASP A 47 -7.71 -8.89 -18.60
C ASP A 47 -6.39 -8.30 -19.13
N GLU A 48 -6.36 -6.99 -19.38
CA GLU A 48 -5.18 -6.30 -19.90
C GLU A 48 -4.28 -5.77 -18.79
N ASP A 49 -2.97 -5.99 -18.95
CA ASP A 49 -1.96 -5.43 -18.06
C ASP A 49 -1.83 -3.92 -18.28
N ILE A 50 -1.55 -3.19 -17.18
CA ILE A 50 -1.38 -1.73 -17.20
C ILE A 50 -0.33 -1.26 -18.21
N SER A 51 0.68 -2.08 -18.51
CA SER A 51 1.72 -1.78 -19.49
C SER A 51 1.19 -1.48 -20.90
N LYS A 52 0.03 -2.04 -21.28
CA LYS A 52 -0.62 -1.75 -22.57
C LYS A 52 -1.24 -0.35 -22.63
N GLY A 53 -1.53 0.24 -21.47
CA GLY A 53 -2.16 1.54 -21.34
C GLY A 53 -1.21 2.68 -21.05
N LEU A 54 0.10 2.47 -21.20
CA LEU A 54 1.11 3.50 -21.00
C LEU A 54 1.39 4.23 -22.31
N SER A 55 1.40 5.56 -22.26
CA SER A 55 1.89 6.37 -23.39
C SER A 55 3.42 6.23 -23.51
N LYS A 56 3.98 6.61 -24.66
CA LYS A 56 5.45 6.65 -24.85
C LYS A 56 6.16 7.62 -23.89
N GLU A 57 5.43 8.58 -23.34
CA GLU A 57 5.96 9.53 -22.34
C GLU A 57 5.90 9.00 -20.90
N ASP A 58 5.19 7.89 -20.65
CA ASP A 58 5.00 7.35 -19.31
C ASP A 58 6.20 6.48 -18.88
N LYS A 59 6.69 6.70 -17.66
CA LYS A 59 7.71 5.83 -17.03
C LYS A 59 7.01 4.81 -16.13
N PHE A 60 7.23 3.53 -16.41
CA PHE A 60 6.71 2.43 -15.59
C PHE A 60 7.86 1.58 -15.06
N GLU A 61 7.91 1.47 -13.74
CA GLU A 61 8.85 0.63 -13.03
C GLU A 61 8.08 -0.39 -12.19
N LYS A 62 8.47 -1.67 -12.31
CA LYS A 62 7.86 -2.77 -11.58
C LYS A 62 8.83 -3.30 -10.54
N HIS A 63 8.52 -3.06 -9.27
CA HIS A 63 9.26 -3.66 -8.16
C HIS A 63 8.62 -4.99 -7.77
N ILE A 64 9.36 -6.09 -7.92
CA ILE A 64 8.89 -7.44 -7.58
C ILE A 64 9.38 -7.81 -6.19
N ILE A 65 8.44 -7.99 -5.25
CA ILE A 65 8.74 -8.44 -3.89
C ILE A 65 8.64 -9.97 -3.85
N LYS A 66 9.71 -10.63 -3.39
CA LYS A 66 9.73 -12.10 -3.23
C LYS A 66 8.67 -12.54 -2.22
N SER A 67 7.96 -13.62 -2.51
CA SER A 67 6.88 -14.11 -1.62
C SER A 67 7.38 -14.46 -0.22
N SER A 68 8.60 -14.99 -0.10
CA SER A 68 9.22 -15.30 1.18
C SER A 68 9.45 -14.06 2.06
N TYR A 69 9.65 -12.89 1.45
CA TYR A 69 9.95 -11.64 2.16
C TYR A 69 8.71 -10.91 2.65
N LYS A 70 7.51 -11.27 2.17
CA LYS A 70 6.24 -10.60 2.53
C LYS A 70 6.03 -10.49 4.04
N LYS A 71 6.31 -11.56 4.78
CA LYS A 71 6.12 -11.59 6.23
C LYS A 71 7.10 -10.65 6.94
N GLN A 72 8.37 -10.70 6.59
CA GLN A 72 9.40 -9.82 7.15
C GLN A 72 9.13 -8.34 6.81
N MET A 73 8.77 -8.06 5.56
CA MET A 73 8.44 -6.72 5.11
C MET A 73 7.29 -6.10 5.91
N LEU A 74 6.27 -6.87 6.29
CA LEU A 74 5.18 -6.36 7.14
C LEU A 74 5.70 -5.89 8.52
N PHE A 75 6.67 -6.59 9.11
CA PHE A 75 7.28 -6.17 10.37
C PHE A 75 8.13 -4.91 10.22
N GLU A 76 8.93 -4.84 9.17
CA GLU A 76 9.75 -3.66 8.86
C GLU A 76 8.87 -2.43 8.58
N LEU A 77 7.83 -2.58 7.75
CA LEU A 77 6.84 -1.52 7.49
C LEU A 77 6.17 -1.08 8.78
N ASN A 78 5.77 -2.02 9.63
CA ASN A 78 5.18 -1.71 10.92
C ASN A 78 6.13 -0.89 11.82
N HIS A 79 7.42 -1.26 11.83
CA HIS A 79 8.45 -0.51 12.55
C HIS A 79 8.63 0.92 12.00
N TYR A 80 8.52 1.10 10.69
CA TYR A 80 8.50 2.42 10.06
C TYR A 80 7.17 3.18 10.23
N GLY A 81 6.22 2.65 10.99
CA GLY A 81 4.92 3.29 11.23
C GLY A 81 3.91 3.10 10.08
N ILE A 82 4.20 2.25 9.10
CA ILE A 82 3.28 1.87 8.03
C ILE A 82 2.55 0.59 8.48
N ASN A 83 1.38 0.75 9.08
CA ASN A 83 0.62 -0.36 9.67
C ASN A 83 -0.89 -0.15 9.55
N ARG A 84 -1.66 -1.13 10.04
CA ARG A 84 -3.13 -1.07 9.96
C ARG A 84 -3.70 0.11 10.72
N LEU A 85 -3.11 0.50 11.84
CA LEU A 85 -3.55 1.67 12.62
C LEU A 85 -3.37 2.97 11.84
N THR A 86 -2.25 3.14 11.12
CA THR A 86 -1.97 4.36 10.36
C THR A 86 -2.66 4.39 8.99
N LEU A 87 -2.88 3.23 8.37
CA LEU A 87 -3.55 3.10 7.06
C LEU A 87 -5.08 3.08 7.18
N MET A 88 -5.61 2.56 8.29
CA MET A 88 -7.03 2.46 8.60
C MET A 88 -7.24 3.16 9.96
N GLY A 89 -7.32 4.49 9.94
CA GLY A 89 -7.42 5.31 11.16
C GLY A 89 -8.75 5.22 11.91
N ASP A 90 -9.47 4.10 11.78
CA ASP A 90 -10.72 3.79 12.46
C ASP A 90 -10.52 2.71 13.53
N LEU A 91 -11.60 2.39 14.26
CA LEU A 91 -11.57 1.38 15.32
C LEU A 91 -11.22 -0.02 14.77
N ASP A 92 -11.60 -0.31 13.53
CA ASP A 92 -11.31 -1.57 12.87
C ASP A 92 -9.80 -1.70 12.59
N GLY A 93 -9.16 -0.62 12.15
CA GLY A 93 -7.71 -0.60 11.99
C GLY A 93 -6.94 -0.72 13.29
N LEU A 94 -7.40 -0.06 14.36
CA LEU A 94 -6.80 -0.20 15.69
C LEU A 94 -6.92 -1.63 16.22
N SER A 95 -8.13 -2.19 16.21
CA SER A 95 -8.36 -3.56 16.71
C SER A 95 -7.55 -4.58 15.93
N SER A 96 -7.53 -4.48 14.59
CA SER A 96 -6.73 -5.34 13.72
C SER A 96 -5.23 -5.23 14.00
N HIS A 97 -4.74 -4.01 14.26
CA HIS A 97 -3.34 -3.78 14.58
C HIS A 97 -2.96 -4.42 15.93
N MET A 98 -3.81 -4.29 16.94
CA MET A 98 -3.60 -4.91 18.26
C MET A 98 -3.59 -6.43 18.18
N CYS A 99 -4.55 -7.04 17.48
CA CYS A 99 -4.57 -8.49 17.24
C CYS A 99 -3.27 -8.96 16.60
N TRP A 100 -2.83 -8.28 15.54
CA TRP A 100 -1.59 -8.63 14.84
C TRP A 100 -0.34 -8.51 15.73
N ILE A 101 -0.25 -7.48 16.58
CA ILE A 101 0.86 -7.36 17.56
C ILE A 101 0.86 -8.54 18.52
N LEU A 102 -0.31 -8.91 19.06
CA LEU A 102 -0.44 -9.99 20.04
C LEU A 102 -0.09 -11.36 19.44
N GLU A 103 -0.59 -11.65 18.25
CA GLU A 103 -0.29 -12.90 17.52
C GLU A 103 1.21 -13.05 17.21
N ASN A 104 1.88 -11.92 16.97
CA ASN A 104 3.30 -11.91 16.62
C ASN A 104 4.19 -11.50 17.80
N ARG A 105 3.68 -11.59 19.05
CA ARG A 105 4.44 -11.25 20.27
C ARG A 105 5.81 -11.93 20.32
N ARG A 106 5.87 -13.19 19.87
CA ARG A 106 7.10 -13.97 19.83
C ARG A 106 8.15 -13.39 18.87
N TYR A 107 7.73 -12.87 17.72
CA TYR A 107 8.64 -12.17 16.80
C TYR A 107 9.30 -10.96 17.48
N TRP A 108 8.52 -10.19 18.24
CA TRP A 108 9.02 -9.01 18.95
C TRP A 108 9.98 -9.38 20.09
N VAL A 109 9.69 -10.44 20.83
CA VAL A 109 10.58 -10.97 21.88
C VAL A 109 11.88 -11.52 21.29
N ASP A 110 11.80 -12.25 20.19
CA ASP A 110 12.98 -12.86 19.56
C ASP A 110 13.84 -11.82 18.81
N HIS A 111 13.25 -10.71 18.33
CA HIS A 111 13.96 -9.60 17.68
C HIS A 111 14.28 -8.42 18.62
N ASP A 112 13.95 -8.51 19.92
CA ASP A 112 14.38 -7.50 20.91
C ASP A 112 15.90 -7.44 21.00
N GLU A 113 16.60 -8.55 20.72
CA GLU A 113 18.07 -8.59 20.63
C GLU A 113 18.59 -7.78 19.43
N PHE A 114 17.94 -7.90 18.26
CA PHE A 114 18.21 -7.09 17.06
C PHE A 114 17.86 -5.61 17.28
N LEU A 115 16.76 -5.31 17.97
CA LEU A 115 16.37 -3.96 18.36
C LEU A 115 17.34 -3.36 19.40
N SER A 116 17.90 -4.18 20.28
CA SER A 116 18.95 -3.79 21.23
C SER A 116 20.26 -3.46 20.50
N GLU A 117 20.66 -4.26 19.51
CA GLU A 117 21.83 -3.99 18.67
C GLU A 117 21.69 -2.70 17.85
N LEU A 118 20.52 -2.47 17.24
CA LEU A 118 20.25 -1.24 16.46
C LEU A 118 20.14 0.02 17.34
N SER A 119 19.70 -0.13 18.60
CA SER A 119 19.64 0.96 19.59
C SER A 119 20.94 1.16 20.36
N GLY A 120 22.01 0.42 20.01
CA GLY A 120 23.34 0.55 20.61
C GLY A 120 23.47 0.00 22.04
N LYS A 121 22.47 -0.72 22.54
CA LYS A 121 22.54 -1.43 23.82
C LYS A 121 23.06 -2.83 23.54
N LYS A 122 24.30 -3.13 23.96
CA LYS A 122 24.84 -4.48 23.89
C LYS A 122 23.91 -5.46 24.63
N PRO A 123 23.63 -6.65 24.07
CA PRO A 123 22.89 -7.67 24.78
C PRO A 123 23.63 -8.03 26.08
N VAL A 124 22.91 -8.00 27.19
CA VAL A 124 23.42 -8.51 28.47
C VAL A 124 23.42 -10.02 28.35
N LYS A 125 24.62 -10.61 28.36
CA LYS A 125 24.86 -12.06 28.33
C LYS A 125 24.09 -12.81 29.41
#